data_AF-A0A9E1HIE7-F1
#
_entry.id   AF-A0A9E1HIE7-F1
#
_cell.length_a   1.000
_cell.length_b   1.000
_cell.length_c   1.000
_cell.angle_alpha   90.00
_cell.angle_beta   90.00
_cell.angle_gamma   90.00
#
_symmetry.space_group_name_H-M   'P 1'
#
loop_
_entity.id
_entity.type
_entity.pdbx_description
1 polymer ?
#
loop_
_entity_poly.entity_id
_entity_poly.type
_entity_poly.pdbx_seq_one_letter_code
_entity_poly.pdbx_strand_id
1 'polypeptide(L)'
;MKRLALTKMDTCGLEIEFATAKDIELQDELNRFQEKDKIHNDWKLKEESTCKTETKKGLEINSPIMNQKKIWLQDLKLVLKILEQNTMITSSSGLHIHVGAQAFEDNLSYLQNFLLLFCYYEDILIRYGTGEYQQIRKSFHAHSKPLKVSMTEEQIALLVREDISLLEFLRTFLRDFGKIYTVNLHPYLSSLLSPKRNLAHQKRTVEFRFFAATYDYEVILSFIDTVFQMIQYAKNMTTAEKRIYYAALQNREEYINPNSFQTSQNVLKHSIFIDMDKASEFSQKIYKDERKQKQFMKVYQVKTKSYQE
;
A
#
# COMPACT_ATOMS: atom_id res chain seq x y z
N MET A 1 -14.14 14.87 -9.27
CA MET A 1 -12.74 14.47 -9.54
C MET A 1 -12.66 13.85 -10.94
N LYS A 2 -11.70 14.24 -11.81
CA LYS A 2 -11.60 13.67 -13.16
C LYS A 2 -10.15 13.23 -13.47
N ARG A 3 -10.00 11.91 -13.58
CA ARG A 3 -8.84 11.10 -14.01
C ARG A 3 -7.66 10.95 -13.04
N LEU A 4 -7.56 9.77 -12.42
CA LEU A 4 -6.27 9.15 -12.11
C LEU A 4 -5.38 9.19 -13.36
N ALA A 5 -4.09 9.51 -13.25
CA ALA A 5 -3.20 9.55 -14.42
C ALA A 5 -2.54 8.18 -14.62
N LEU A 6 -3.33 7.19 -15.05
CA LEU A 6 -2.85 5.83 -15.30
C LEU A 6 -2.67 5.58 -16.79
N THR A 7 -1.58 4.92 -17.13
CA THR A 7 -1.29 4.39 -18.46
C THR A 7 -2.12 3.13 -18.74
N LYS A 8 -2.11 2.63 -19.99
CA LYS A 8 -2.81 1.39 -20.35
C LYS A 8 -2.21 0.13 -19.72
N MET A 9 -0.95 0.18 -19.28
CA MET A 9 -0.24 -0.96 -18.69
C MET A 9 -0.38 -1.03 -17.18
N ASP A 10 -0.86 0.05 -16.55
CA ASP A 10 -1.02 0.14 -15.11
C ASP A 10 -2.21 -0.71 -14.65
N THR A 11 -1.91 -1.75 -13.87
CA THR A 11 -2.92 -2.58 -13.22
C THR A 11 -2.76 -2.49 -11.72
N CYS A 12 -3.88 -2.40 -11.00
CA CYS A 12 -3.89 -2.58 -9.56
C CYS A 12 -5.08 -3.40 -9.09
N GLY A 13 -4.98 -3.95 -7.88
CA GLY A 13 -6.08 -4.50 -7.10
C GLY A 13 -6.04 -3.97 -5.67
N LEU A 14 -7.16 -4.04 -4.99
CA LEU A 14 -7.32 -3.61 -3.60
C LEU A 14 -7.75 -4.79 -2.72
N GLU A 15 -7.32 -4.76 -1.47
CA GLU A 15 -7.90 -5.55 -0.39
C GLU A 15 -8.28 -4.57 0.72
N ILE A 16 -9.56 -4.56 1.11
CA ILE A 16 -10.09 -3.69 2.16
C ILE A 16 -10.52 -4.56 3.32
N GLU A 17 -9.84 -4.43 4.45
CA GLU A 17 -10.09 -5.22 5.65
C GLU A 17 -11.07 -4.48 6.58
N PHE A 18 -12.01 -5.19 7.20
CA PHE A 18 -13.02 -4.63 8.08
C PHE A 18 -13.56 -5.67 9.06
N ALA A 19 -14.30 -5.20 10.07
CA ALA A 19 -15.04 -6.07 10.99
C ALA A 19 -16.55 -5.94 10.76
N THR A 20 -17.28 -7.04 10.89
CA THR A 20 -18.75 -7.01 10.82
C THR A 20 -19.42 -8.12 11.63
N ALA A 21 -20.65 -7.85 12.07
CA ALA A 21 -21.58 -8.85 12.60
C ALA A 21 -22.66 -9.25 11.56
N LYS A 22 -22.59 -8.69 10.35
CA LYS A 22 -23.54 -8.85 9.25
C LYS A 22 -22.89 -9.52 8.04
N ASP A 23 -22.08 -10.55 8.27
CA ASP A 23 -21.31 -11.16 7.18
C ASP A 23 -22.21 -11.86 6.16
N ILE A 24 -23.32 -12.45 6.62
CA ILE A 24 -24.34 -13.06 5.75
C ILE A 24 -25.02 -11.98 4.89
N GLU A 25 -25.54 -10.91 5.51
CA GLU A 25 -26.24 -9.85 4.79
C GLU A 25 -25.31 -9.11 3.81
N LEU A 26 -24.06 -8.89 4.20
CA LEU A 26 -23.05 -8.31 3.31
C LEU A 26 -22.82 -9.20 2.08
N GLN A 27 -22.67 -10.52 2.28
CA GLN A 27 -22.46 -11.46 1.19
C GLN A 27 -23.67 -11.50 0.25
N ASP A 28 -24.89 -11.53 0.80
CA ASP A 28 -26.13 -11.51 0.02
C ASP A 28 -26.28 -10.22 -0.79
N GLU A 29 -25.93 -9.07 -0.21
CA GLU A 29 -25.97 -7.78 -0.91
C GLU A 29 -24.95 -7.75 -2.07
N LEU A 30 -23.71 -8.19 -1.84
CA LEU A 30 -22.69 -8.31 -2.89
C LEU A 30 -23.17 -9.23 -4.03
N ASN A 31 -23.67 -10.42 -3.70
CA ASN A 31 -24.19 -11.39 -4.68
C ASN A 31 -25.32 -10.77 -5.52
N ARG A 32 -26.27 -10.08 -4.88
CA ARG A 32 -27.38 -9.43 -5.58
C ARG A 32 -26.92 -8.34 -6.56
N PHE A 33 -25.86 -7.59 -6.25
CA PHE A 33 -25.30 -6.62 -7.18
C PHE A 33 -24.49 -7.28 -8.31
N GLN A 34 -23.84 -8.41 -8.04
CA GLN A 34 -23.13 -9.23 -9.03
C GLN A 34 -24.09 -9.87 -10.05
N GLU A 35 -25.18 -10.50 -9.58
CA GLU A 35 -26.22 -11.10 -10.42
C GLU A 35 -26.92 -10.11 -11.35
N LYS A 36 -26.87 -8.81 -11.01
CA LYS A 36 -27.44 -7.72 -11.80
C LYS A 36 -26.41 -7.00 -12.67
N ASP A 37 -25.19 -7.55 -12.78
CA ASP A 37 -24.05 -6.97 -13.49
C ASP A 37 -23.75 -5.51 -13.07
N LYS A 38 -23.98 -5.19 -11.79
CA LYS A 38 -23.71 -3.85 -11.23
C LYS A 38 -22.31 -3.73 -10.64
N ILE A 39 -21.73 -4.85 -10.21
CA ILE A 39 -20.33 -4.99 -9.81
C ILE A 39 -19.78 -6.28 -10.43
N HIS A 40 -18.48 -6.32 -10.72
CA HIS A 40 -17.84 -7.52 -11.28
C HIS A 40 -17.90 -8.74 -10.34
N ASN A 41 -18.05 -9.94 -10.89
CA ASN A 41 -18.12 -11.21 -10.14
C ASN A 41 -16.80 -11.62 -9.46
N ASP A 42 -15.73 -10.84 -9.66
CA ASP A 42 -14.41 -11.11 -9.06
C ASP A 42 -14.15 -10.26 -7.81
N TRP A 43 -15.11 -9.41 -7.42
CA TRP A 43 -15.16 -8.89 -6.06
C TRP A 43 -15.46 -10.05 -5.12
N LYS A 44 -14.51 -10.40 -4.24
CA LYS A 44 -14.62 -11.59 -3.38
C LYS A 44 -14.43 -11.21 -1.94
N LEU A 45 -15.41 -11.58 -1.11
CA LEU A 45 -15.32 -11.52 0.34
C LEU A 45 -14.52 -12.72 0.83
N LYS A 46 -13.57 -12.49 1.73
CA LYS A 46 -12.77 -13.54 2.37
C LYS A 46 -12.63 -13.27 3.85
N GLU A 47 -12.30 -14.32 4.59
CA GLU A 47 -12.01 -14.19 6.01
C GLU A 47 -10.64 -13.54 6.24
N GLU A 48 -10.58 -12.57 7.15
CA GLU A 48 -9.37 -11.87 7.55
C GLU A 48 -9.23 -11.87 9.08
N SER A 49 -8.43 -12.81 9.58
CA SER A 49 -8.25 -13.05 11.01
C SER A 49 -7.68 -11.87 11.80
N THR A 50 -6.89 -11.00 11.16
CA THR A 50 -6.21 -9.88 11.84
C THR A 50 -7.16 -8.75 12.25
N CYS A 51 -8.35 -8.69 11.66
CA CYS A 51 -9.35 -7.66 11.92
C CYS A 51 -10.54 -8.15 12.76
N LYS A 52 -10.50 -9.40 13.24
CA LYS A 52 -11.55 -9.97 14.08
C LYS A 52 -11.61 -9.29 15.46
N THR A 53 -12.82 -9.11 15.99
CA THR A 53 -13.03 -8.68 17.38
C THR A 53 -13.73 -9.79 18.18
N GLU A 54 -13.95 -9.57 19.48
CA GLU A 54 -14.68 -10.54 20.33
C GLU A 54 -16.09 -10.85 19.81
N THR A 55 -16.75 -9.86 19.19
CA THR A 55 -18.15 -9.93 18.79
C THR A 55 -18.37 -9.83 17.28
N LYS A 56 -17.32 -9.56 16.49
CA LYS A 56 -17.41 -9.33 15.03
C LYS A 56 -16.38 -10.17 14.30
N LYS A 57 -16.79 -10.73 13.15
CA LYS A 57 -15.90 -11.45 12.24
C LYS A 57 -15.02 -10.44 11.49
N GLY A 58 -13.75 -10.77 11.34
CA GLY A 58 -12.83 -10.03 10.48
C GLY A 58 -12.92 -10.55 9.05
N LEU A 59 -13.08 -9.66 8.09
CA LEU A 59 -13.23 -9.98 6.68
C LEU A 59 -12.38 -9.02 5.84
N GLU A 60 -12.01 -9.45 4.64
CA GLU A 60 -11.48 -8.59 3.58
C GLU A 60 -12.36 -8.70 2.34
N ILE A 61 -12.49 -7.61 1.58
CA ILE A 61 -13.00 -7.67 0.22
C ILE A 61 -11.89 -7.39 -0.78
N ASN A 62 -11.71 -8.32 -1.72
CA ASN A 62 -10.64 -8.27 -2.70
C ASN A 62 -11.23 -7.84 -4.03
N SER A 63 -10.67 -6.79 -4.62
CA SER A 63 -11.12 -6.29 -5.91
C SER A 63 -10.65 -7.18 -7.06
N PRO A 64 -11.36 -7.19 -8.20
CA PRO A 64 -10.76 -7.60 -9.46
C PRO A 64 -9.53 -6.74 -9.80
N ILE A 65 -8.70 -7.25 -10.69
CA ILE A 65 -7.63 -6.45 -11.31
C ILE A 65 -8.28 -5.34 -12.13
N MET A 66 -7.82 -4.10 -11.94
CA MET A 66 -8.26 -2.95 -12.72
C MET A 66 -7.69 -3.04 -14.15
N ASN A 67 -8.44 -3.66 -15.05
CA ASN A 67 -8.19 -3.71 -16.50
C ASN A 67 -9.05 -2.71 -17.29
N GLN A 68 -10.28 -2.47 -16.81
CA GLN A 68 -11.27 -1.55 -17.39
C GLN A 68 -11.57 -0.43 -16.39
N LYS A 69 -10.63 0.51 -16.30
CA LYS A 69 -10.61 1.58 -15.30
C LYS A 69 -11.97 2.24 -15.02
N LYS A 70 -12.74 2.58 -16.06
CA LYS A 70 -14.03 3.28 -15.85
C LYS A 70 -15.02 2.42 -15.06
N ILE A 71 -15.16 1.15 -15.45
CA ILE A 71 -16.07 0.20 -14.81
C ILE A 71 -15.56 -0.13 -13.41
N TRP A 72 -14.27 -0.43 -13.29
CA TRP A 72 -13.64 -0.73 -12.00
C TRP A 72 -13.84 0.41 -10.97
N LEU A 73 -13.74 1.66 -11.39
CA LEU A 73 -13.99 2.83 -10.53
C LEU A 73 -15.46 2.98 -10.13
N GLN A 74 -16.40 2.59 -11.01
CA GLN A 74 -17.83 2.57 -10.70
C GLN A 74 -18.14 1.47 -9.68
N ASP A 75 -17.59 0.28 -9.89
CA ASP A 75 -17.71 -0.86 -8.98
C ASP A 75 -17.17 -0.49 -7.60
N LEU A 76 -15.94 0.05 -7.52
CA LEU A 76 -15.31 0.45 -6.27
C LEU A 76 -16.24 1.40 -5.50
N LYS A 77 -16.79 2.42 -6.15
CA LYS A 77 -17.70 3.37 -5.49
C LYS A 77 -18.95 2.70 -4.92
N LEU A 78 -19.52 1.73 -5.63
CA LEU A 78 -20.68 0.98 -5.16
C LEU A 78 -20.33 0.03 -4.02
N VAL A 79 -19.21 -0.69 -4.14
CA VAL A 79 -18.69 -1.58 -3.09
C VAL A 79 -18.44 -0.81 -1.80
N LEU A 80 -17.75 0.34 -1.85
CA LEU A 80 -17.49 1.15 -0.66
C LEU A 80 -18.79 1.58 0.05
N LYS A 81 -19.84 1.90 -0.72
CA LYS A 81 -21.15 2.23 -0.15
C LYS A 81 -21.80 1.03 0.55
N ILE A 82 -21.72 -0.16 -0.05
CA ILE A 82 -22.22 -1.41 0.56
C ILE A 82 -21.46 -1.70 1.85
N LEU A 83 -20.13 -1.57 1.83
CA LEU A 83 -19.30 -1.78 3.02
C LEU A 83 -19.64 -0.77 4.13
N GLU A 84 -19.75 0.52 3.81
CA GLU A 84 -20.07 1.57 4.78
C GLU A 84 -21.40 1.32 5.52
N GLN A 85 -22.37 0.69 4.86
CA GLN A 85 -23.69 0.38 5.44
C GLN A 85 -23.70 -0.88 6.32
N ASN A 86 -22.76 -1.80 6.07
CA ASN A 86 -22.80 -3.15 6.64
C ASN A 86 -21.62 -3.48 7.56
N THR A 87 -20.59 -2.64 7.58
CA THR A 87 -19.31 -2.98 8.20
C THR A 87 -18.72 -1.80 8.95
N MET A 88 -17.64 -2.07 9.68
CA MET A 88 -16.96 -1.09 10.52
C MET A 88 -15.46 -1.15 10.30
N ILE A 89 -14.86 0.03 10.18
CA ILE A 89 -13.41 0.21 10.16
C ILE A 89 -12.91 0.40 11.58
N THR A 90 -12.10 -0.54 12.04
CA THR A 90 -11.45 -0.49 13.35
C THR A 90 -9.99 -0.11 13.22
N SER A 91 -9.32 0.07 14.35
CA SER A 91 -7.87 0.27 14.38
C SER A 91 -7.07 -0.95 13.91
N SER A 92 -7.71 -2.09 13.63
CA SER A 92 -7.06 -3.25 13.02
C SER A 92 -7.20 -3.28 11.49
N SER A 93 -8.16 -2.56 10.93
CA SER A 93 -8.47 -2.54 9.50
C SER A 93 -7.38 -1.88 8.65
N GLY A 94 -6.84 -2.64 7.68
CA GLY A 94 -5.92 -2.16 6.66
C GLY A 94 -6.55 -2.01 5.28
N LEU A 95 -5.90 -1.21 4.44
CA LEU A 95 -6.10 -1.18 3.00
C LEU A 95 -4.79 -1.61 2.33
N HIS A 96 -4.85 -2.67 1.54
CA HIS A 96 -3.71 -3.10 0.74
C HIS A 96 -3.90 -2.73 -0.73
N ILE A 97 -2.87 -2.16 -1.33
CA ILE A 97 -2.83 -1.88 -2.77
C ILE A 97 -1.83 -2.83 -3.40
N HIS A 98 -2.29 -3.65 -4.35
CA HIS A 98 -1.43 -4.48 -5.17
C HIS A 98 -1.21 -3.80 -6.52
N VAL A 99 0.03 -3.44 -6.84
CA VAL A 99 0.39 -2.91 -8.17
C VAL A 99 1.10 -3.99 -8.97
N GLY A 100 0.66 -4.20 -10.21
CA GLY A 100 1.29 -5.15 -11.13
C GLY A 100 2.77 -4.81 -11.35
N ALA A 101 3.64 -5.81 -11.25
CA ALA A 101 5.08 -5.61 -11.34
C ALA A 101 5.53 -5.04 -12.69
N GLN A 102 4.73 -5.21 -13.75
CA GLN A 102 5.00 -4.58 -15.05
C GLN A 102 4.99 -3.05 -14.98
N ALA A 103 4.42 -2.45 -13.93
CA ALA A 103 4.56 -1.02 -13.66
C ALA A 103 6.03 -0.61 -13.51
N PHE A 104 6.92 -1.53 -13.10
CA PHE A 104 8.37 -1.36 -13.03
C PHE A 104 9.11 -1.83 -14.29
N GLU A 105 8.39 -2.21 -15.35
CA GLU A 105 8.95 -2.64 -16.64
C GLU A 105 9.96 -3.79 -16.53
N ASP A 106 9.77 -4.65 -15.53
CA ASP A 106 10.68 -5.76 -15.20
C ASP A 106 12.14 -5.30 -14.98
N ASN A 107 12.32 -4.02 -14.67
CA ASN A 107 13.62 -3.40 -14.45
C ASN A 107 13.90 -3.28 -12.95
N LEU A 108 14.92 -4.03 -12.49
CA LEU A 108 15.33 -4.03 -11.08
C LEU A 108 15.73 -2.63 -10.59
N SER A 109 16.39 -1.83 -11.42
CA SER A 109 16.81 -0.47 -11.06
C SER A 109 15.62 0.43 -10.72
N TYR A 110 14.50 0.28 -11.43
CA TYR A 110 13.28 1.05 -11.13
C TYR A 110 12.66 0.65 -9.80
N LEU A 111 12.67 -0.64 -9.47
CA LEU A 111 12.22 -1.13 -8.16
C LEU A 111 13.15 -0.65 -7.03
N GLN A 112 14.46 -0.73 -7.21
CA GLN A 112 15.46 -0.23 -6.27
C GLN A 112 15.31 1.28 -6.01
N ASN A 113 15.20 2.08 -7.07
CA ASN A 113 14.96 3.52 -7.00
C ASN A 113 13.65 3.83 -6.24
N PHE A 114 12.60 3.06 -6.51
CA PHE A 114 11.33 3.22 -5.79
C PHE A 114 11.49 2.96 -4.29
N LEU A 115 12.18 1.87 -3.90
CA LEU A 115 12.42 1.54 -2.49
C LEU A 115 13.27 2.61 -1.80
N LEU A 116 14.27 3.18 -2.47
CA LEU A 116 15.07 4.31 -1.97
C LEU A 116 14.20 5.56 -1.74
N LEU A 117 13.39 5.95 -2.72
CA LEU A 117 12.43 7.06 -2.58
C LEU A 117 11.48 6.82 -1.41
N PHE A 118 10.91 5.61 -1.33
CA PHE A 118 9.98 5.22 -0.28
C PHE A 118 10.62 5.36 1.09
N CYS A 119 11.83 4.83 1.30
CA CYS A 119 12.52 4.90 2.59
C CYS A 119 12.86 6.34 2.98
N TYR A 120 13.21 7.20 2.02
CA TYR A 120 13.55 8.60 2.29
C TYR A 120 12.35 9.41 2.82
N TYR A 121 11.16 9.16 2.27
CA TYR A 121 9.90 9.81 2.64
C TYR A 121 8.95 8.91 3.46
N GLU A 122 9.46 7.85 4.09
CA GLU A 122 8.61 6.82 4.70
C GLU A 122 7.74 7.39 5.83
N ASP A 123 8.26 8.33 6.60
CA ASP A 123 7.54 9.09 7.61
C ASP A 123 6.36 9.89 7.03
N ILE A 124 6.60 10.59 5.91
CA ILE A 124 5.56 11.33 5.18
C ILE A 124 4.50 10.37 4.66
N LEU A 125 4.92 9.24 4.10
CA LEU A 125 4.05 8.24 3.50
C LEU A 125 3.19 7.50 4.53
N ILE A 126 3.76 7.14 5.68
CA ILE A 126 3.00 6.52 6.78
C ILE A 126 1.94 7.49 7.30
N ARG A 127 2.29 8.77 7.52
CA ARG A 127 1.30 9.77 7.92
C ARG A 127 0.22 9.99 6.88
N TYR A 128 0.63 10.12 5.62
CA TYR A 128 -0.30 10.22 4.50
C TYR A 128 -1.24 9.00 4.44
N GLY A 129 -0.69 7.82 4.66
CA GLY A 129 -1.37 6.54 4.65
C GLY A 129 -2.43 6.38 5.74
N THR A 130 -2.40 7.18 6.82
CA THR A 130 -3.51 7.21 7.79
C THR A 130 -4.78 7.82 7.21
N GLY A 131 -4.74 8.43 6.02
CA GLY A 131 -5.92 8.98 5.36
C GLY A 131 -6.61 10.03 6.22
N GLU A 132 -7.84 9.76 6.62
CA GLU A 132 -8.64 10.66 7.45
C GLU A 132 -8.40 10.49 8.96
N TYR A 133 -7.61 9.49 9.38
CA TYR A 133 -7.46 9.08 10.77
C TYR A 133 -6.32 9.80 11.49
N GLN A 134 -6.58 10.19 12.73
CA GLN A 134 -5.62 10.88 13.61
C GLN A 134 -4.47 10.01 14.10
N GLN A 135 -4.64 8.69 14.03
CA GLN A 135 -3.69 7.71 14.54
C GLN A 135 -3.34 6.68 13.47
N ILE A 136 -2.15 6.10 13.60
CA ILE A 136 -1.74 4.92 12.83
C ILE A 136 -2.55 3.71 13.34
N ARG A 137 -2.99 2.83 12.43
CA ARG A 137 -3.73 1.61 12.79
C ARG A 137 -2.89 0.71 13.70
N LYS A 138 -3.48 0.10 14.73
CA LYS A 138 -2.79 -0.76 15.70
C LYS A 138 -2.10 -1.96 15.03
N SER A 139 -2.74 -2.55 14.02
CA SER A 139 -2.21 -3.69 13.27
C SER A 139 -0.96 -3.38 12.42
N PHE A 140 -0.63 -2.09 12.23
CA PHE A 140 0.54 -1.65 11.47
C PHE A 140 1.84 -2.27 12.01
N HIS A 141 2.04 -2.27 13.33
CA HIS A 141 3.27 -2.79 13.95
C HIS A 141 3.48 -4.30 13.73
N ALA A 142 2.39 -5.05 13.58
CA ALA A 142 2.45 -6.49 13.39
C ALA A 142 2.63 -6.87 11.91
N HIS A 143 2.03 -6.10 10.99
CA HIS A 143 1.83 -6.52 9.61
C HIS A 143 2.29 -5.52 8.54
N SER A 144 2.91 -4.38 8.92
CA SER A 144 3.36 -3.33 8.00
C SER A 144 4.55 -2.56 8.56
N LYS A 145 5.65 -3.26 8.80
CA LYS A 145 6.88 -2.74 9.41
C LYS A 145 7.61 -1.78 8.45
N PRO A 146 7.99 -0.58 8.91
CA PRO A 146 8.68 0.41 8.07
C PRO A 146 10.03 -0.10 7.57
N LEU A 147 10.29 0.02 6.27
CA LEU A 147 11.52 -0.40 5.64
C LEU A 147 12.75 0.33 6.18
N LYS A 148 12.69 1.66 6.35
CA LYS A 148 13.84 2.51 6.69
C LYS A 148 14.58 1.99 7.90
N VAL A 149 13.85 1.65 8.97
CA VAL A 149 14.42 1.18 10.24
C VAL A 149 14.56 -0.33 10.32
N SER A 150 13.89 -1.09 9.44
CA SER A 150 13.82 -2.55 9.54
C SER A 150 14.71 -3.31 8.56
N MET A 151 15.38 -2.62 7.64
CA MET A 151 16.35 -3.25 6.74
C MET A 151 17.72 -3.42 7.41
N THR A 152 18.33 -4.59 7.19
CA THR A 152 19.73 -4.86 7.53
C THR A 152 20.67 -4.12 6.57
N GLU A 153 21.95 -3.99 6.95
CA GLU A 153 22.96 -3.41 6.06
C GLU A 153 23.10 -4.17 4.74
N GLU A 154 22.93 -5.50 4.75
CA GLU A 154 22.92 -6.32 3.53
C GLU A 154 21.75 -5.94 2.62
N GLN A 155 20.53 -5.82 3.18
CA GLN A 155 19.35 -5.41 2.41
C GLN A 155 19.49 -3.99 1.84
N ILE A 156 20.12 -3.07 2.60
CA ILE A 156 20.38 -1.70 2.14
C ILE A 156 21.39 -1.71 1.00
N ALA A 157 22.48 -2.47 1.10
CA ALA A 157 23.47 -2.60 0.04
C ALA A 157 22.86 -3.12 -1.28
N LEU A 158 21.86 -4.01 -1.21
CA LEU A 158 21.14 -4.49 -2.39
C LEU A 158 20.40 -3.40 -3.16
N LEU A 159 20.05 -2.27 -2.54
CA LEU A 159 19.30 -1.19 -3.21
C LEU A 159 20.14 -0.41 -4.23
N VAL A 160 21.45 -0.56 -4.22
CA VAL A 160 22.37 0.09 -5.19
C VAL A 160 23.18 -0.91 -6.00
N ARG A 161 23.00 -2.21 -5.76
CA ARG A 161 23.73 -3.27 -6.44
C ARG A 161 23.21 -3.46 -7.88
N GLU A 162 24.10 -3.36 -8.86
CA GLU A 162 23.76 -3.43 -10.29
C GLU A 162 24.07 -4.81 -10.90
N ASP A 163 24.99 -5.57 -10.30
CA ASP A 163 25.47 -6.89 -10.74
C ASP A 163 24.62 -8.06 -10.19
N ILE A 164 23.30 -7.86 -10.07
CA ILE A 164 22.39 -8.84 -9.47
C ILE A 164 21.12 -9.01 -10.29
N SER A 165 20.64 -10.26 -10.41
CA SER A 165 19.35 -10.52 -11.08
C SER A 165 18.18 -10.11 -10.20
N LEU A 166 17.03 -9.80 -10.80
CA LEU A 166 15.78 -9.51 -10.07
C LEU A 166 15.40 -10.64 -9.10
N LEU A 167 15.51 -11.90 -9.53
CA LEU A 167 15.17 -13.05 -8.68
C LEU A 167 16.10 -13.16 -7.47
N GLU A 168 17.39 -12.97 -7.68
CA GLU A 168 18.39 -12.98 -6.60
C GLU A 168 18.17 -11.80 -5.65
N PHE A 169 17.93 -10.60 -6.18
CA PHE A 169 17.55 -9.44 -5.37
C PHE A 169 16.34 -9.76 -4.48
N LEU A 170 15.25 -10.25 -5.06
CA LEU A 170 14.03 -10.56 -4.31
C LEU A 170 14.24 -11.63 -3.24
N ARG A 171 15.01 -12.69 -3.55
CA ARG A 171 15.35 -13.75 -2.59
C ARG A 171 16.13 -13.20 -1.41
N THR A 172 17.18 -12.43 -1.67
CA THR A 172 18.05 -11.91 -0.62
C THR A 172 17.34 -10.81 0.18
N PHE A 173 16.61 -9.92 -0.49
CA PHE A 173 15.86 -8.84 0.16
C PHE A 173 14.76 -9.35 1.09
N LEU A 174 14.13 -10.48 0.78
CA LEU A 174 13.00 -11.01 1.56
C LEU A 174 13.38 -12.14 2.55
N ARG A 175 14.65 -12.57 2.59
CA ARG A 175 15.12 -13.77 3.28
C ARG A 175 14.64 -13.87 4.73
N ASP A 176 14.69 -12.75 5.46
CA ASP A 176 14.54 -12.79 6.92
C ASP A 176 13.15 -12.30 7.39
N PHE A 177 12.49 -11.39 6.67
CA PHE A 177 11.28 -10.69 7.16
C PHE A 177 10.24 -10.39 6.07
N GLY A 178 10.30 -11.09 4.93
CA GLY A 178 9.72 -10.58 3.68
C GLY A 178 8.24 -10.19 3.66
N LYS A 179 7.36 -10.86 4.43
CA LYS A 179 5.89 -10.62 4.36
C LYS A 179 5.41 -9.41 5.18
N ILE A 180 6.20 -8.93 6.12
CA ILE A 180 5.74 -8.01 7.17
C ILE A 180 6.11 -6.56 6.91
N TYR A 181 6.65 -6.21 5.75
CA TYR A 181 7.03 -4.84 5.41
C TYR A 181 5.86 -3.99 4.89
N THR A 182 5.97 -2.67 5.05
CA THR A 182 5.07 -1.66 4.46
C THR A 182 4.99 -1.77 2.94
N VAL A 183 6.10 -2.11 2.29
CA VAL A 183 6.18 -2.52 0.87
C VAL A 183 6.58 -3.99 0.83
N ASN A 184 5.63 -4.86 0.53
CA ASN A 184 5.81 -6.31 0.50
C ASN A 184 6.07 -6.79 -0.94
N LEU A 185 7.23 -7.41 -1.14
CA LEU A 185 7.65 -7.98 -2.43
C LEU A 185 7.42 -9.49 -2.52
N HIS A 186 6.90 -10.13 -1.47
CA HIS A 186 6.66 -11.57 -1.43
C HIS A 186 5.71 -12.08 -2.53
N PRO A 187 4.62 -11.37 -2.90
CA PRO A 187 3.80 -11.79 -4.04
C PRO A 187 4.62 -11.84 -5.35
N TYR A 188 5.51 -10.87 -5.57
CA TYR A 188 6.41 -10.85 -6.71
C TYR A 188 7.35 -12.05 -6.70
N LEU A 189 8.10 -12.28 -5.61
CA LEU A 189 8.99 -13.43 -5.49
C LEU A 189 8.26 -14.76 -5.72
N SER A 190 7.09 -14.94 -5.08
CA SER A 190 6.28 -16.14 -5.19
C SER A 190 5.88 -16.46 -6.64
N SER A 191 5.51 -15.43 -7.41
CA SER A 191 5.16 -15.59 -8.83
C SER A 191 6.33 -16.06 -9.70
N LEU A 192 7.56 -15.60 -9.40
CA LEU A 192 8.76 -16.00 -10.13
C LEU A 192 9.22 -17.43 -9.80
N LEU A 193 8.98 -17.89 -8.56
CA LEU A 193 9.37 -19.22 -8.11
C LEU A 193 8.41 -20.33 -8.56
N SER A 194 7.16 -20.00 -8.88
CA SER A 194 6.13 -20.99 -9.20
C SER A 194 5.39 -20.72 -10.52
N PRO A 195 6.09 -20.56 -11.66
CA PRO A 195 5.47 -20.11 -12.92
C PRO A 195 4.45 -21.09 -13.52
N LYS A 196 4.40 -22.34 -13.04
CA LYS A 196 3.63 -23.46 -13.65
C LYS A 196 2.23 -23.70 -13.07
N ARG A 197 1.74 -22.92 -12.09
CA ARG A 197 0.35 -23.05 -11.66
C ARG A 197 -0.50 -22.03 -12.43
N ASN A 198 -1.35 -22.52 -13.35
CA ASN A 198 -2.48 -21.83 -13.98
C ASN A 198 -3.54 -21.39 -12.95
N LEU A 199 -3.12 -20.77 -11.86
CA LEU A 199 -3.99 -20.12 -10.91
C LEU A 199 -4.01 -18.65 -11.31
N ALA A 200 -5.18 -18.14 -11.68
CA ALA A 200 -5.51 -16.73 -11.88
C ALA A 200 -5.22 -15.83 -10.66
N HIS A 201 -4.44 -16.31 -9.68
CA HIS A 201 -4.14 -15.75 -8.38
C HIS A 201 -2.62 -15.59 -8.11
N GLN A 202 -1.75 -15.85 -9.10
CA GLN A 202 -0.34 -15.47 -8.97
C GLN A 202 -0.17 -13.97 -9.18
N LYS A 203 -0.39 -13.22 -8.11
CA LYS A 203 -0.19 -11.76 -8.07
C LYS A 203 1.30 -11.44 -8.25
N ARG A 204 1.77 -11.34 -9.50
CA ARG A 204 3.07 -10.74 -9.84
C ARG A 204 2.99 -9.23 -9.54
N THR A 205 2.99 -8.89 -8.25
CA THR A 205 2.66 -7.55 -7.76
C THR A 205 3.61 -7.12 -6.65
N VAL A 206 3.79 -5.81 -6.53
CA VAL A 206 4.27 -5.17 -5.30
C VAL A 206 3.05 -4.79 -4.47
N GLU A 207 3.04 -5.17 -3.20
CA GLU A 207 1.93 -4.91 -2.28
C GLU A 207 2.29 -3.77 -1.31
N PHE A 208 1.40 -2.81 -1.15
CA PHE A 208 1.53 -1.67 -0.24
C PHE A 208 0.55 -1.83 0.92
N ARG A 209 1.06 -1.96 2.14
CA ARG A 209 0.28 -2.35 3.32
C ARG A 209 0.11 -1.23 4.36
N PHE A 210 0.70 -0.07 4.12
CA PHE A 210 0.76 1.02 5.11
C PHE A 210 -0.50 1.90 5.15
N PHE A 211 -1.48 1.69 4.27
CA PHE A 211 -2.70 2.50 4.23
C PHE A 211 -3.72 2.03 5.28
N ALA A 212 -4.36 2.99 5.94
CA ALA A 212 -5.56 2.75 6.73
C ALA A 212 -6.74 2.45 5.81
N ALA A 213 -7.59 1.51 6.20
CA ALA A 213 -8.88 1.33 5.53
C ALA A 213 -9.71 2.62 5.63
N THR A 214 -10.46 2.92 4.57
CA THR A 214 -11.47 4.00 4.56
C THR A 214 -12.58 3.63 3.57
N TYR A 215 -13.78 4.19 3.76
CA TYR A 215 -14.83 4.17 2.74
C TYR A 215 -14.83 5.43 1.85
N ASP A 216 -13.95 6.40 2.13
CA ASP A 216 -13.79 7.58 1.29
C ASP A 216 -13.10 7.19 -0.03
N TYR A 217 -13.93 7.12 -1.07
CA TYR A 217 -13.52 6.83 -2.43
C TYR A 217 -12.37 7.73 -2.92
N GLU A 218 -12.40 9.03 -2.61
CA GLU A 218 -11.42 9.97 -3.14
C GLU A 218 -10.08 9.86 -2.41
N VAL A 219 -10.08 9.46 -1.13
CA VAL A 219 -8.86 9.12 -0.39
C VAL A 219 -8.20 7.87 -0.99
N ILE A 220 -8.97 6.81 -1.27
CA ILE A 220 -8.44 5.61 -1.94
C ILE A 220 -7.86 5.94 -3.32
N LEU A 221 -8.55 6.78 -4.11
CA LEU A 221 -7.99 7.23 -5.40
C LEU A 221 -6.68 8.00 -5.22
N SER A 222 -6.60 8.85 -4.20
CA SER A 222 -5.38 9.59 -3.88
C SER A 222 -4.22 8.66 -3.51
N PHE A 223 -4.50 7.57 -2.78
CA PHE A 223 -3.50 6.56 -2.44
C PHE A 223 -2.99 5.83 -3.69
N ILE A 224 -3.90 5.36 -4.55
CA ILE A 224 -3.54 4.70 -5.82
C ILE A 224 -2.70 5.64 -6.69
N ASP A 225 -3.14 6.88 -6.89
CA ASP A 225 -2.42 7.86 -7.72
C ASP A 225 -1.01 8.14 -7.16
N THR A 226 -0.86 8.26 -5.84
CA THR A 226 0.44 8.49 -5.19
C THR A 226 1.41 7.35 -5.46
N VAL A 227 0.96 6.10 -5.31
CA VAL A 227 1.79 4.93 -5.59
C VAL A 227 2.28 4.93 -7.03
N PHE A 228 1.38 5.13 -8.00
CA PHE A 228 1.78 5.16 -9.41
C PHE A 228 2.72 6.33 -9.73
N GLN A 229 2.50 7.50 -9.14
CA GLN A 229 3.36 8.67 -9.37
C GLN A 229 4.75 8.52 -8.77
N MET A 230 4.87 7.86 -7.61
CA MET A 230 6.16 7.45 -7.07
C MET A 230 6.89 6.49 -8.00
N ILE A 231 6.19 5.52 -8.59
CA ILE A 231 6.77 4.60 -9.58
C ILE A 231 7.26 5.37 -10.81
N GLN A 232 6.46 6.30 -11.34
CA GLN A 232 6.87 7.14 -12.48
C GLN A 232 8.09 8.00 -12.16
N TYR A 233 8.17 8.56 -10.95
CA TYR A 233 9.35 9.30 -10.50
C TYR A 233 10.57 8.37 -10.41
N ALA A 234 10.43 7.18 -9.83
CA ALA A 234 11.52 6.22 -9.67
C ALA A 234 12.16 5.78 -11.00
N LYS A 235 11.37 5.68 -12.07
CA LYS A 235 11.85 5.40 -13.44
C LYS A 235 12.76 6.48 -14.00
N ASN A 236 12.56 7.72 -13.55
CA ASN A 236 13.27 8.91 -14.02
C ASN A 236 14.25 9.46 -12.98
N MET A 237 14.49 8.73 -11.88
CA MET A 237 15.37 9.17 -10.80
C MET A 237 16.81 9.30 -11.29
N THR A 238 17.42 10.45 -11.03
CA THR A 238 18.80 10.73 -11.41
C THR A 238 19.79 10.00 -10.49
N THR A 239 21.02 9.78 -10.96
CA THR A 239 22.10 9.23 -10.13
C THR A 239 22.39 10.09 -8.90
N ALA A 240 22.26 11.41 -9.01
CA ALA A 240 22.47 12.33 -7.89
C ALA A 240 21.41 12.13 -6.80
N GLU A 241 20.13 12.04 -7.18
CA GLU A 241 19.04 11.75 -6.24
C GLU A 241 19.19 10.37 -5.60
N LYS A 242 19.52 9.34 -6.40
CA LYS A 242 19.79 7.98 -5.90
C LYS A 242 20.86 7.99 -4.79
N ARG A 243 21.95 8.75 -4.99
CA ARG A 243 23.02 8.88 -3.98
C ARG A 243 22.54 9.58 -2.71
N ILE A 244 21.74 10.63 -2.82
CA ILE A 244 21.18 11.34 -1.66
C ILE A 244 20.30 10.40 -0.84
N TYR A 245 19.36 9.71 -1.49
CA TYR A 245 18.42 8.82 -0.80
C TYR A 245 19.14 7.62 -0.17
N TYR A 246 20.13 7.05 -0.86
CA TYR A 246 20.94 5.97 -0.32
C TYR A 246 21.79 6.43 0.88
N ALA A 247 22.48 7.56 0.78
CA ALA A 247 23.28 8.10 1.88
C ALA A 247 22.41 8.39 3.13
N ALA A 248 21.20 8.93 2.94
CA ALA A 248 20.27 9.16 4.06
C ALA A 248 19.84 7.85 4.75
N LEU A 249 19.70 6.76 3.99
CA LEU A 249 19.34 5.44 4.52
C LEU A 249 20.52 4.77 5.24
N GLN A 250 21.74 4.93 4.73
CA GLN A 250 22.95 4.45 5.40
C GLN A 250 23.18 5.17 6.74
N ASN A 251 22.87 6.47 6.81
CA ASN A 251 23.01 7.28 8.01
C ASN A 251 21.74 7.27 8.90
N ARG A 252 20.89 6.24 8.79
CA ARG A 252 19.70 6.14 9.66
C ARG A 252 20.11 6.01 11.12
N GLU A 253 19.32 6.61 12.00
CA GLU A 253 19.61 6.67 13.43
C GLU A 253 19.46 5.32 14.14
N GLU A 254 18.58 4.46 13.65
CA GLU A 254 18.22 3.21 14.33
C GLU A 254 17.95 2.07 13.33
N TYR A 255 18.41 0.87 13.69
CA TYR A 255 17.95 -0.39 13.13
C TYR A 255 17.12 -1.14 14.18
N ILE A 256 15.97 -1.64 13.74
CA ILE A 256 15.02 -2.37 14.57
C ILE A 256 14.76 -3.71 13.91
N ASN A 257 15.11 -4.78 14.63
CA ASN A 257 14.79 -6.12 14.19
C ASN A 257 13.26 -6.22 13.99
N PRO A 258 12.79 -6.61 12.80
CA PRO A 258 11.35 -6.70 12.55
C PRO A 258 10.66 -7.62 13.56
N ASN A 259 11.28 -8.68 14.03
CA ASN A 259 10.67 -9.57 15.04
C ASN A 259 10.49 -8.92 16.42
N SER A 260 11.19 -7.82 16.72
CA SER A 260 11.04 -7.06 17.97
C SER A 260 10.11 -5.85 17.85
N PHE A 261 9.49 -5.61 16.69
CA PHE A 261 8.67 -4.40 16.46
C PHE A 261 7.41 -4.29 17.34
N GLN A 262 6.96 -5.41 17.93
CA GLN A 262 5.79 -5.44 18.82
C GLN A 262 6.02 -4.73 20.16
N THR A 263 7.28 -4.50 20.57
CA THR A 263 7.62 -3.88 21.86
C THR A 263 8.02 -2.40 21.76
N SER A 264 8.14 -1.85 20.55
CA SER A 264 8.66 -0.49 20.30
C SER A 264 7.59 0.47 19.78
N GLN A 265 6.76 1.03 20.67
CA GLN A 265 5.77 2.07 20.29
C GLN A 265 6.43 3.40 19.85
N ASN A 266 7.71 3.62 20.16
CA ASN A 266 8.38 4.90 19.94
C ASN A 266 8.74 5.18 18.48
N VAL A 267 8.90 4.15 17.65
CA VAL A 267 9.45 4.24 16.29
C VAL A 267 8.58 5.07 15.34
N LEU A 268 7.26 5.04 15.54
CA LEU A 268 6.31 5.75 14.69
C LEU A 268 5.90 7.12 15.25
N LYS A 269 6.47 7.55 16.38
CA LYS A 269 6.17 8.88 16.95
C LYS A 269 6.43 9.98 15.93
N HIS A 270 7.54 9.88 15.19
CA HIS A 270 7.90 10.83 14.13
C HIS A 270 6.89 10.86 12.98
N SER A 271 6.32 9.71 12.61
CA SER A 271 5.30 9.61 11.55
C SER A 271 3.93 10.17 11.96
N ILE A 272 3.71 10.49 13.23
CA ILE A 272 2.48 11.18 13.67
C ILE A 272 2.67 12.71 13.62
N PHE A 273 3.91 13.22 13.71
CA PHE A 273 4.16 14.65 13.58
C PHE A 273 4.01 15.13 12.13
N ILE A 274 3.59 16.39 11.98
CA ILE A 274 3.43 17.03 10.67
C ILE A 274 4.76 17.68 10.30
N ASP A 275 5.39 17.20 9.24
CA ASP A 275 6.52 17.84 8.57
C ASP A 275 6.02 18.42 7.24
N MET A 276 5.61 19.69 7.29
CA MET A 276 5.00 20.37 6.16
C MET A 276 5.99 20.58 5.01
N ASP A 277 7.24 20.86 5.33
CA ASP A 277 8.25 21.20 4.33
C ASP A 277 8.64 19.96 3.55
N LYS A 278 8.95 18.86 4.26
CA LYS A 278 9.28 17.58 3.63
C LYS A 278 8.10 16.97 2.87
N ALA A 279 6.87 17.13 3.37
CA ALA A 279 5.67 16.70 2.65
C ALA A 279 5.42 17.52 1.37
N SER A 280 5.64 18.85 1.44
CA SER A 280 5.52 19.75 0.29
C SER A 280 6.56 19.40 -0.77
N GLU A 281 7.83 19.24 -0.37
CA GLU A 281 8.93 18.78 -1.22
C GLU A 281 8.59 17.45 -1.91
N PHE A 282 8.15 16.46 -1.14
CA PHE A 282 7.74 15.16 -1.68
C PHE A 282 6.62 15.31 -2.72
N SER A 283 5.58 16.07 -2.40
CA SER A 283 4.44 16.26 -3.30
C SER A 283 4.86 16.90 -4.63
N GLN A 284 5.76 17.88 -4.59
CA GLN A 284 6.28 18.57 -5.78
C GLN A 284 7.17 17.65 -6.63
N LYS A 285 7.90 16.72 -6.01
CA LYS A 285 8.70 15.71 -6.73
C LYS A 285 7.84 14.77 -7.55
N ILE A 286 6.78 14.21 -6.97
CA ILE A 286 5.97 13.16 -7.64
C ILE A 286 4.81 13.72 -8.47
N TYR A 287 4.38 14.97 -8.25
CA TYR A 287 3.30 15.60 -8.99
C TYR A 287 3.75 16.86 -9.72
N LYS A 288 3.53 16.89 -11.04
CA LYS A 288 3.65 18.12 -11.84
C LYS A 288 2.41 19.03 -11.75
N ASP A 289 1.26 18.47 -11.39
CA ASP A 289 -0.02 19.17 -11.30
C ASP A 289 -0.25 19.71 -9.88
N GLU A 290 -0.34 21.02 -9.73
CA GLU A 290 -0.60 21.69 -8.45
C GLU A 290 -1.89 21.23 -7.76
N ARG A 291 -2.92 20.83 -8.52
CA ARG A 291 -4.17 20.34 -7.93
C ARG A 291 -3.96 19.00 -7.25
N LYS A 292 -3.11 18.14 -7.83
CA LYS A 292 -2.74 16.86 -7.22
C LYS A 292 -1.84 17.07 -6.01
N GLN A 293 -0.92 18.02 -6.07
CA GLN A 293 -0.12 18.43 -4.89
C GLN A 293 -1.05 18.88 -3.75
N LYS A 294 -2.01 19.77 -4.02
CA LYS A 294 -3.00 20.23 -3.02
C LYS A 294 -3.85 19.08 -2.49
N GLN A 295 -4.26 18.14 -3.33
CA GLN A 295 -4.99 16.95 -2.90
C GLN A 295 -4.15 16.06 -1.97
N PHE A 296 -2.89 15.81 -2.33
CA PHE A 296 -1.95 15.08 -1.48
C PHE A 296 -1.80 15.75 -0.11
N MET A 297 -1.53 17.06 -0.11
CA MET A 297 -1.36 17.84 1.12
C MET A 297 -2.64 17.85 1.97
N LYS A 298 -3.82 17.88 1.37
CA LYS A 298 -5.10 17.77 2.09
C LYS A 298 -5.19 16.45 2.85
N VAL A 299 -4.92 15.32 2.20
CA VAL A 299 -4.96 13.98 2.84
C VAL A 299 -3.85 13.84 3.89
N TYR A 300 -2.67 14.42 3.66
CA TYR A 300 -1.57 14.41 4.62
C TYR A 300 -1.89 15.20 5.92
N GLN A 301 -2.53 16.36 5.79
CA GLN A 301 -2.75 17.28 6.92
C GLN A 301 -4.04 17.00 7.68
N VAL A 302 -5.15 16.81 6.96
CA VAL A 302 -6.50 16.88 7.53
C VAL A 302 -6.88 15.51 8.09
N LYS A 303 -6.80 15.37 9.42
CA LYS A 303 -7.18 14.16 10.15
C LYS A 303 -8.37 14.45 11.08
N THR A 304 -9.54 13.95 10.74
CA THR A 304 -10.80 14.26 11.45
C THR A 304 -11.47 13.04 12.07
N LYS A 305 -11.00 11.84 11.77
CA LYS A 305 -11.59 10.59 12.26
C LYS A 305 -10.72 9.92 13.32
N SER A 306 -11.38 9.25 14.24
CA SER A 306 -10.80 8.22 15.12
C SER A 306 -11.30 6.86 14.65
N TYR A 307 -10.53 5.80 14.90
CA TYR A 307 -11.00 4.45 14.65
C TYR A 307 -12.18 4.13 15.57
N GLN A 308 -13.10 3.30 15.07
CA GLN A 308 -14.16 2.75 15.92
C GLN A 308 -13.58 1.66 16.82
N GLU A 309 -14.08 1.60 18.05
CA GLU A 309 -13.73 0.57 19.05
C GLU A 309 -14.57 -0.70 18.87
#